data_AF-R7S7K1-F1
#
_entry.id   AF-R7S7K1-F1
#
_cell.length_a   1.000
_cell.length_b   1.000
_cell.length_c   1.000
_cell.angle_alpha   90.00
_cell.angle_beta   90.00
_cell.angle_gamma   90.00
#
_symmetry.space_group_name_H-M   'P 1'
#
loop_
_entity.id
_entity.type
_entity.pdbx_description
1 polymer ?
#
loop_
_entity_poly.entity_id
_entity_poly.type
_entity_poly.pdbx_seq_one_letter_code
_entity_poly.pdbx_strand_id
1 'polypeptide(L)'
;MLSLSACPDAILINVWHHLLGDLHTFIAFAQTCRRLRHLSEQDDNIWRSACFVSGFGRPLRRGNAPARDMPYRRLARSIVSHGAVCEIRSCIKANACFADHHSRWAYTRTRPLHPDHPLDFHPLYFYLHFSQSYGATSQSRMQGQPHTPTPSPSPSPTPPAIHDSISILLTQLPTFPESRYAQYGPLCAHPNASCAFATFPPVDRLEFENGQGDVFMVVENPEGCTVLDVNRALAELIPFDDQHLEFALAHYQELAFTSGLSLPQFADAVFRDRGFLDDHEYPFLQHIVAHF
;
A
#
# COMPACT_ATOMS: atom_id res chain seq x y z
N MET A 1 45.63 4.40 -5.40
CA MET A 1 44.29 3.89 -5.03
C MET A 1 43.55 4.98 -4.29
N LEU A 2 42.42 5.46 -4.81
CA LEU A 2 41.54 6.37 -4.07
C LEU A 2 40.70 5.53 -3.12
N SER A 3 40.86 5.75 -1.82
CA SER A 3 39.96 5.16 -0.82
C SER A 3 38.71 6.02 -0.71
N LEU A 4 37.53 5.40 -0.62
CA LEU A 4 36.27 6.08 -0.26
C LEU A 4 36.39 6.88 1.04
N SER A 5 37.30 6.48 1.94
CA SER A 5 37.58 7.22 3.17
C SER A 5 38.23 8.59 2.93
N ALA A 6 38.89 8.81 1.79
CA ALA A 6 39.55 10.06 1.43
C ALA A 6 38.69 10.96 0.54
N CYS A 7 37.56 10.48 0.01
CA CYS A 7 36.64 11.28 -0.79
C CYS A 7 35.98 12.36 0.08
N PRO A 8 35.78 13.60 -0.42
CA PRO A 8 34.96 14.61 0.26
C PRO A 8 33.50 14.17 0.43
N ASP A 9 32.82 14.65 1.48
CA ASP A 9 31.41 14.32 1.75
C ASP A 9 30.50 14.69 0.57
N ALA A 10 30.78 15.81 -0.12
CA ALA A 10 30.03 16.23 -1.30
C ALA A 10 30.01 15.17 -2.42
N ILE A 11 31.12 14.44 -2.61
CA ILE A 11 31.17 13.37 -3.62
C ILE A 11 30.33 12.16 -3.17
N LEU A 12 30.40 11.81 -1.88
CA LEU A 12 29.61 10.71 -1.30
C LEU A 12 28.11 11.01 -1.38
N ILE A 13 27.71 12.26 -1.15
CA ILE A 13 26.33 12.74 -1.32
C ILE A 13 25.92 12.68 -2.80
N ASN A 14 26.79 13.03 -3.75
CA ASN A 14 26.47 12.88 -5.18
C ASN A 14 26.25 11.41 -5.55
N VAL A 15 27.03 10.48 -5.01
CA VAL A 15 26.80 9.04 -5.21
C VAL A 15 25.41 8.64 -4.70
N TRP A 16 24.95 9.15 -3.55
CA TRP A 16 23.59 8.86 -3.07
C TRP A 16 22.50 9.27 -4.05
N HIS A 17 22.61 10.43 -4.68
CA HIS A 17 21.62 10.90 -5.64
C HIS A 17 21.44 9.92 -6.82
N HIS A 18 22.49 9.19 -7.18
CA HIS A 18 22.43 8.14 -8.20
C HIS A 18 21.82 6.82 -7.71
N LEU A 19 21.69 6.64 -6.39
CA LEU A 19 21.15 5.42 -5.75
C LEU A 19 19.71 5.58 -5.29
N LEU A 20 19.13 6.79 -5.31
CA LEU A 20 17.80 7.06 -4.72
C LEU A 20 16.66 6.20 -5.28
N GLY A 21 16.78 5.71 -6.52
CA GLY A 21 15.77 4.83 -7.14
C GLY A 21 15.79 3.39 -6.63
N ASP A 22 16.85 2.96 -5.95
CA ASP A 22 17.00 1.63 -5.38
C ASP A 22 17.24 1.73 -3.86
N LEU A 23 16.15 1.67 -3.08
CA LEU A 23 16.20 1.70 -1.62
C LEU A 23 17.14 0.66 -1.02
N HIS A 24 17.23 -0.55 -1.60
CA HIS A 24 18.08 -1.60 -1.06
C HIS A 24 19.56 -1.20 -1.20
N THR A 25 19.96 -0.76 -2.39
CA THR A 25 21.34 -0.30 -2.65
C THR A 25 21.66 0.97 -1.87
N PHE A 26 20.72 1.91 -1.77
CA PHE A 26 20.86 3.11 -0.96
C PHE A 26 21.13 2.79 0.52
N ILE A 27 20.34 1.89 1.12
CA ILE A 27 20.52 1.45 2.52
C ILE A 27 21.87 0.74 2.70
N ALA A 28 22.23 -0.17 1.80
CA ALA A 28 23.50 -0.90 1.87
C ALA A 28 24.70 0.07 1.86
N PHE A 29 24.67 1.06 0.97
CA PHE A 29 25.71 2.08 0.90
C PHE A 29 25.75 2.96 2.16
N ALA A 30 24.60 3.43 2.66
CA ALA A 30 24.51 4.17 3.92
C ALA A 30 25.04 3.37 5.12
N GLN A 31 24.93 2.04 5.11
CA GLN A 31 25.39 1.18 6.20
C GLN A 31 26.84 0.69 6.06
N THR A 32 27.49 0.94 4.92
CA THR A 32 28.82 0.39 4.59
C THR A 32 29.91 0.80 5.58
N CYS A 33 29.89 2.02 6.11
CA CYS A 33 30.85 2.47 7.12
C CYS A 33 30.25 3.53 8.07
N ARG A 34 30.95 3.80 9.20
CA ARG A 34 30.49 4.78 10.21
C ARG A 34 30.28 6.19 9.63
N ARG A 35 31.16 6.62 8.72
CA ARG A 35 31.08 7.95 8.08
C ARG A 35 29.82 8.07 7.21
N LEU A 36 29.58 7.11 6.32
CA LEU A 36 28.38 7.09 5.46
C LEU A 36 27.10 7.00 6.28
N ARG A 37 27.11 6.18 7.33
CA ARG A 37 25.99 6.11 8.28
C ARG A 37 25.74 7.48 8.89
N HIS A 38 26.76 8.09 9.49
CA HIS A 38 26.62 9.38 10.14
C HIS A 38 26.09 10.46 9.20
N LEU A 39 26.64 10.56 7.98
CA LEU A 39 26.16 11.50 6.97
C LEU A 39 24.67 11.25 6.65
N SER A 40 24.25 9.98 6.54
CA SER A 40 22.86 9.66 6.17
C SER A 40 21.89 9.92 7.31
N GLU A 41 22.37 9.91 8.55
CA GLU A 41 21.54 10.10 9.74
C GLU A 41 21.30 11.56 10.10
N GLN A 42 22.11 12.47 9.55
CA GLN A 42 21.98 13.91 9.78
C GLN A 42 20.81 14.53 9.01
N ASP A 43 20.35 13.90 7.91
CA ASP A 43 19.33 14.46 7.03
C ASP A 43 18.27 13.42 6.62
N ASP A 44 17.10 13.46 7.27
CA ASP A 44 15.96 12.60 6.91
C ASP A 44 15.36 12.98 5.55
N ASN A 45 15.67 14.16 4.98
CA ASN A 45 15.21 14.52 3.64
C ASN A 45 15.84 13.62 2.57
N ILE A 46 17.08 13.16 2.76
CA ILE A 46 17.70 12.22 1.82
C ILE A 46 16.94 10.89 1.83
N TRP A 47 16.52 10.44 3.02
CA TRP A 47 15.68 9.25 3.14
C TRP A 47 14.30 9.46 2.53
N ARG A 48 13.71 10.64 2.71
CA ARG A 48 12.47 11.04 2.05
C ARG A 48 12.60 10.98 0.53
N SER A 49 13.65 11.57 -0.02
CA SER A 49 13.94 11.55 -1.45
C SER A 49 14.17 10.12 -1.96
N ALA A 50 14.87 9.28 -1.20
CA ALA A 50 15.07 7.88 -1.56
C ALA A 50 13.74 7.11 -1.61
N CYS A 51 12.89 7.23 -0.58
CA CYS A 51 11.56 6.63 -0.59
C CYS A 51 10.73 7.13 -1.78
N PHE A 52 10.68 8.45 -1.97
CA PHE A 52 9.86 9.07 -3.00
C PHE A 52 10.30 8.67 -4.41
N VAL A 53 11.60 8.72 -4.72
CA VAL A 53 12.14 8.34 -6.04
C VAL A 53 11.96 6.83 -6.30
N SER A 54 11.96 6.01 -5.25
CA SER A 54 11.59 4.60 -5.35
C SER A 54 10.07 4.34 -5.38
N GLY A 55 9.23 5.37 -5.44
CA GLY A 55 7.77 5.26 -5.57
C GLY A 55 7.00 5.04 -4.26
N PHE A 56 7.63 5.32 -3.11
CA PHE A 56 7.01 5.13 -1.80
C PHE A 56 6.75 6.47 -1.10
N GLY A 57 5.52 6.64 -0.63
CA GLY A 57 5.09 7.69 0.28
C GLY A 57 4.95 7.18 1.71
N ARG A 58 4.70 8.11 2.63
CA ARG A 58 4.36 7.80 4.01
C ARG A 58 2.84 7.83 4.17
N PRO A 59 2.19 6.70 4.53
CA PRO A 59 0.75 6.71 4.75
C PRO A 59 0.35 7.53 5.98
N LEU A 60 -0.88 8.03 5.98
CA LEU A 60 -1.51 8.71 7.10
C LEU A 60 -1.73 7.75 8.26
N ARG A 61 -1.45 8.19 9.49
CA ARG A 61 -1.78 7.42 10.70
C ARG A 61 -3.20 7.69 11.17
N ARG A 62 -3.89 6.67 11.67
CA ARG A 62 -5.21 6.80 12.30
C ARG A 62 -5.09 7.39 13.73
N GLY A 63 -5.99 8.30 14.08
CA GLY A 63 -6.19 8.83 15.45
C GLY A 63 -5.41 10.10 15.83
N ASN A 64 -5.76 10.68 16.98
CA ASN A 64 -5.15 11.90 17.56
C ASN A 64 -3.74 11.69 18.16
N ALA A 65 -3.04 10.61 17.79
CA ALA A 65 -1.72 10.33 18.33
C ALA A 65 -0.77 11.48 17.94
N PRO A 66 -0.09 12.13 18.90
CA PRO A 66 0.89 13.16 18.57
C PRO A 66 1.89 12.54 17.60
N ALA A 67 2.09 13.22 16.47
CA ALA A 67 2.92 12.84 15.33
C ALA A 67 4.33 12.37 15.76
N ARG A 68 4.44 11.15 16.30
CA ARG A 68 5.64 10.35 16.14
C ARG A 68 5.58 9.86 14.72
N ASP A 69 5.84 10.80 13.82
CA ASP A 69 6.15 10.57 12.43
C ASP A 69 7.20 9.48 12.39
N MET A 70 6.86 8.35 11.77
CA MET A 70 7.86 7.35 11.45
C MET A 70 8.89 8.04 10.54
N PRO A 71 10.16 8.21 10.97
CA PRO A 71 11.15 8.88 10.12
C PRO A 71 11.29 8.12 8.81
N TYR A 72 11.57 8.82 7.70
CA TYR A 72 11.70 8.16 6.40
C TYR A 72 12.77 7.07 6.41
N ARG A 73 13.81 7.24 7.22
CA ARG A 73 14.80 6.19 7.48
C ARG A 73 14.19 4.89 8.03
N ARG A 74 13.27 4.99 8.99
CA ARG A 74 12.60 3.81 9.57
C ARG A 74 11.63 3.20 8.56
N LEU A 75 10.92 4.03 7.80
CA LEU A 75 10.02 3.60 6.73
C LEU A 75 10.78 2.81 5.65
N ALA A 76 11.87 3.36 5.12
CA ALA A 76 12.72 2.72 4.11
C ALA A 76 13.21 1.35 4.56
N ARG A 77 13.67 1.25 5.82
CA ARG A 77 14.09 -0.03 6.41
C ARG A 77 12.92 -1.00 6.52
N SER A 78 11.74 -0.55 6.94
CA SER A 78 10.54 -1.38 7.03
C SER A 78 10.17 -1.97 5.66
N ILE A 79 10.21 -1.15 4.61
CA ILE A 79 9.93 -1.57 3.22
C ILE A 79 10.96 -2.62 2.76
N VAL A 80 12.25 -2.33 2.91
CA VAL A 80 13.30 -3.25 2.44
C VAL A 80 13.31 -4.56 3.24
N SER A 81 13.16 -4.49 4.56
CA SER A 81 13.09 -5.69 5.41
C SER A 81 11.84 -6.52 5.13
N HIS A 82 10.67 -5.90 4.91
CA HIS A 82 9.46 -6.62 4.56
C HIS A 82 9.61 -7.35 3.21
N GLY A 83 10.21 -6.71 2.21
CA GLY A 83 10.45 -7.34 0.90
C GLY A 83 11.27 -8.63 0.96
N ALA A 84 12.08 -8.84 2.01
CA ALA A 84 12.87 -10.06 2.20
C ALA A 84 12.06 -11.24 2.79
N VAL A 85 10.92 -10.96 3.44
CA VAL A 85 10.11 -11.97 4.14
C VAL A 85 8.70 -12.08 3.58
N CYS A 86 8.25 -11.12 2.78
CA CYS A 86 6.92 -11.14 2.19
C CYS A 86 6.84 -12.22 1.10
N GLU A 87 5.82 -13.06 1.18
CA GLU A 87 5.56 -14.12 0.20
C GLU A 87 4.84 -13.61 -1.06
N ILE A 88 4.33 -12.37 -1.01
CA ILE A 88 3.52 -11.78 -2.06
C ILE A 88 4.43 -11.06 -3.05
N ARG A 89 4.67 -11.70 -4.19
CA ARG A 89 5.56 -11.16 -5.22
C ARG A 89 5.15 -9.76 -5.70
N SER A 90 3.85 -9.48 -5.82
CA SER A 90 3.34 -8.16 -6.22
C SER A 90 3.53 -7.09 -5.14
N CYS A 91 3.63 -7.47 -3.86
CA CYS A 91 4.02 -6.57 -2.76
C CYS A 91 5.52 -6.29 -2.81
N ILE A 92 6.36 -7.33 -2.92
CA ILE A 92 7.82 -7.21 -3.04
C ILE A 92 8.18 -6.28 -4.21
N LYS A 93 7.44 -6.40 -5.31
CA LYS A 93 7.63 -5.63 -6.55
C LYS A 93 6.61 -4.50 -6.75
N ALA A 94 5.99 -3.98 -5.69
CA ALA A 94 4.94 -2.96 -5.81
C ALA A 94 5.34 -1.83 -6.78
N ASN A 95 6.57 -1.33 -6.64
CA ASN A 95 7.08 -0.23 -7.46
C ASN A 95 7.89 -0.63 -8.68
N ALA A 96 7.94 -1.92 -9.04
CA ALA A 96 8.59 -2.36 -10.27
C ALA A 96 7.94 -1.74 -11.51
N CYS A 97 6.63 -1.46 -11.45
CA CYS A 97 5.89 -0.77 -12.51
C CYS A 97 6.34 0.69 -12.69
N PHE A 98 6.86 1.34 -11.65
CA PHE A 98 7.31 2.73 -11.73
C PHE A 98 8.80 2.87 -12.06
N ALA A 99 9.64 1.88 -11.76
CA ALA A 99 11.08 1.93 -12.02
C ALA A 99 11.42 2.28 -13.49
N ASP A 100 10.68 1.70 -14.45
CA ASP A 100 10.85 1.98 -15.88
C ASP A 100 10.35 3.39 -16.27
N HIS A 101 9.29 3.89 -15.63
CA HIS A 101 8.73 5.23 -15.87
C HIS A 101 9.56 6.35 -15.23
N HIS A 102 10.13 6.11 -14.04
CA HIS A 102 11.02 7.05 -13.33
C HIS A 102 12.33 7.30 -14.11
N SER A 103 12.80 6.34 -14.90
CA SER A 103 13.97 6.53 -15.77
C SER A 103 13.82 7.69 -16.77
N ARG A 104 12.57 8.11 -17.05
CA ARG A 104 12.25 9.14 -18.05
C ARG A 104 11.92 10.52 -17.47
N TRP A 105 11.70 10.66 -16.16
CA TRP A 105 11.21 11.91 -15.57
C TRP A 105 12.19 12.48 -14.54
N ALA A 106 12.79 13.61 -14.92
CA ALA A 106 13.71 14.36 -14.07
C ALA A 106 12.93 15.17 -13.02
N TYR A 107 13.16 14.82 -11.75
CA TYR A 107 12.82 15.58 -10.53
C TYR A 107 11.36 15.56 -10.04
N THR A 108 11.24 14.89 -8.90
CA THR A 108 10.15 14.72 -7.95
C THR A 108 9.50 16.05 -7.52
N ARG A 109 8.31 16.32 -8.04
CA ARG A 109 7.33 17.19 -7.38
C ARG A 109 5.98 16.49 -7.44
N THR A 110 5.33 16.37 -6.28
CA THR A 110 3.90 16.07 -6.20
C THR A 110 3.16 17.08 -7.08
N ARG A 111 2.31 16.59 -7.98
CA ARG A 111 1.52 17.49 -8.85
C ARG A 111 0.14 17.68 -8.24
N PRO A 112 -0.40 18.91 -8.21
CA PRO A 112 -1.83 19.08 -8.04
C PRO A 112 -2.57 18.45 -9.23
N LEU A 113 -3.74 17.86 -8.97
CA LEU A 113 -4.69 17.36 -9.98
C LEU A 113 -4.95 18.48 -11.02
N HIS A 114 -4.34 18.40 -12.20
CA HIS A 114 -4.64 19.29 -13.32
C HIS A 114 -5.47 18.52 -14.35
N PRO A 115 -6.58 19.08 -14.86
CA PRO A 115 -7.50 18.38 -15.77
C PRO A 115 -6.85 17.89 -17.07
N ASP A 116 -5.76 18.54 -17.51
CA ASP A 116 -5.08 18.20 -18.78
C ASP A 116 -3.90 17.21 -18.67
N HIS A 117 -3.71 16.54 -17.53
CA HIS A 117 -2.64 15.55 -17.36
C HIS A 117 -3.18 14.16 -16.97
N PRO A 118 -2.81 13.09 -17.71
CA PRO A 118 -3.23 11.74 -17.36
C PRO A 118 -2.56 11.32 -16.05
N LEU A 119 -3.37 11.11 -15.02
CA LEU A 119 -2.98 10.39 -13.82
C LEU A 119 -3.18 8.91 -14.05
N ASP A 120 -2.13 8.13 -13.85
CA ASP A 120 -2.20 6.68 -13.91
C ASP A 120 -2.32 6.14 -12.49
N PHE A 121 -3.38 5.38 -12.20
CA PHE A 121 -3.49 4.67 -10.92
C PHE A 121 -2.48 3.53 -10.83
N HIS A 122 -1.93 3.31 -9.63
CA HIS A 122 -1.06 2.18 -9.37
C HIS A 122 -1.80 0.87 -9.67
N PRO A 123 -1.20 -0.11 -10.38
CA PRO A 123 -1.80 -1.42 -10.61
C PRO A 123 -2.38 -2.13 -9.37
N LEU A 124 -1.83 -1.88 -8.17
CA LEU A 124 -2.34 -2.44 -6.92
C LEU A 124 -3.75 -1.91 -6.58
N TYR A 125 -4.06 -0.65 -6.93
CA TYR A 125 -5.42 -0.13 -6.78
C TYR A 125 -6.44 -1.01 -7.51
N PHE A 126 -6.15 -1.34 -8.78
CA PHE A 126 -7.05 -2.20 -9.54
C PHE A 126 -7.15 -3.61 -8.97
N TYR A 127 -6.02 -4.17 -8.54
CA TYR A 127 -5.98 -5.49 -7.94
C TYR A 127 -6.77 -5.56 -6.63
N LEU A 128 -6.64 -4.57 -5.75
CA LEU A 128 -7.30 -4.56 -4.44
C LEU A 128 -8.82 -4.33 -4.55
N HIS A 129 -9.28 -3.61 -5.57
CA HIS A 129 -10.67 -3.16 -5.64
C HIS A 129 -11.51 -3.81 -6.75
N PHE A 130 -10.90 -4.47 -7.74
CA PHE A 130 -11.62 -4.98 -8.92
C PHE A 130 -11.20 -6.40 -9.36
N SER A 131 -10.32 -7.09 -8.63
CA SER A 131 -9.86 -8.43 -9.04
C SER A 131 -10.91 -9.54 -8.84
N GLN A 132 -12.02 -9.25 -8.15
CA GLN A 132 -13.03 -10.24 -7.75
C GLN A 132 -14.41 -9.87 -8.31
N SER A 133 -14.63 -10.12 -9.59
CA SER A 133 -16.00 -10.26 -10.10
C SER A 133 -16.59 -11.59 -9.62
N TYR A 134 -17.10 -11.63 -8.38
CA TYR A 134 -17.90 -12.78 -7.93
C TYR A 134 -19.21 -12.85 -8.73
N GLY A 135 -19.25 -13.77 -9.70
CA GLY A 135 -20.49 -14.41 -10.15
C GLY A 135 -21.21 -13.79 -11.35
N ALA A 136 -20.69 -14.01 -12.56
CA ALA A 136 -21.58 -14.34 -13.67
C ALA A 136 -21.86 -15.85 -13.61
N THR A 137 -22.97 -16.20 -12.96
CA THR A 137 -23.74 -17.45 -13.05
C THR A 137 -23.12 -18.63 -13.81
N SER A 138 -22.87 -19.71 -13.07
CA SER A 138 -23.01 -21.12 -13.49
C SER A 138 -23.44 -21.37 -14.94
N GLN A 139 -22.46 -21.60 -15.84
CA GLN A 139 -22.46 -22.51 -17.00
C GLN A 139 -21.47 -21.98 -18.06
N SER A 140 -20.18 -22.28 -17.92
CA SER A 140 -19.31 -22.53 -19.08
C SER A 140 -17.97 -23.11 -18.62
N ARG A 141 -17.85 -24.44 -18.69
CA ARG A 141 -16.56 -25.06 -18.95
C ARG A 141 -16.27 -24.83 -20.43
N MET A 142 -15.16 -24.19 -20.78
CA MET A 142 -14.23 -24.58 -21.85
C MET A 142 -13.16 -23.49 -22.08
N GLN A 143 -11.89 -23.92 -22.03
CA GLN A 143 -10.74 -23.44 -22.81
C GLN A 143 -10.23 -21.99 -22.69
N GLY A 144 -9.08 -21.85 -21.99
CA GLY A 144 -7.84 -21.24 -22.50
C GLY A 144 -7.81 -19.78 -22.99
N GLN A 145 -7.24 -18.87 -22.20
CA GLN A 145 -6.01 -18.07 -22.50
C GLN A 145 -5.87 -16.86 -21.55
N PRO A 146 -4.63 -16.36 -21.32
CA PRO A 146 -4.37 -15.20 -20.47
C PRO A 146 -4.53 -13.91 -21.29
N HIS A 147 -5.63 -13.19 -21.11
CA HIS A 147 -5.82 -11.88 -21.75
C HIS A 147 -5.23 -10.77 -20.86
N THR A 148 -4.09 -10.24 -21.27
CA THR A 148 -3.65 -8.88 -20.94
C THR A 148 -4.59 -7.88 -21.64
N PRO A 149 -5.12 -6.85 -20.96
CA PRO A 149 -5.95 -5.85 -21.63
C PRO A 149 -5.08 -4.90 -22.45
N THR A 150 -5.17 -4.99 -23.77
CA THR A 150 -4.81 -3.94 -24.72
C THR A 150 -5.93 -2.91 -24.82
N PRO A 151 -5.64 -1.60 -24.91
CA PRO A 151 -6.66 -0.58 -25.08
C PRO A 151 -6.99 -0.37 -26.58
N SER A 152 -8.24 -0.58 -26.98
CA SER A 152 -8.84 -0.06 -28.21
C SER A 152 -10.37 -0.22 -28.18
N PRO A 153 -11.11 0.58 -28.96
CA PRO A 153 -12.19 1.40 -28.42
C PRO A 153 -13.56 0.73 -28.45
N SER A 154 -14.29 0.87 -27.34
CA SER A 154 -15.74 0.69 -27.15
C SER A 154 -16.35 -0.64 -27.61
N PRO A 155 -16.97 -1.35 -26.67
CA PRO A 155 -18.39 -1.13 -26.44
C PRO A 155 -18.59 -0.35 -25.14
N SER A 156 -19.72 0.36 -25.05
CA SER A 156 -20.11 1.21 -23.92
C SER A 156 -19.64 0.63 -22.60
N PRO A 157 -18.84 1.36 -21.79
CA PRO A 157 -18.52 0.89 -20.47
C PRO A 157 -19.86 0.81 -19.73
N THR A 158 -20.27 -0.40 -19.37
CA THR A 158 -21.07 -0.56 -18.15
C THR A 158 -20.44 0.37 -17.11
N PRO A 159 -21.21 1.23 -16.43
CA PRO A 159 -20.64 2.12 -15.42
C PRO A 159 -19.77 1.27 -14.50
N PRO A 160 -18.55 1.71 -14.16
CA PRO A 160 -17.66 0.91 -13.34
C PRO A 160 -18.44 0.43 -12.13
N ALA A 161 -18.48 -0.89 -11.95
CA ALA A 161 -19.13 -1.47 -10.79
C ALA A 161 -18.58 -0.76 -9.56
N ILE A 162 -19.49 -0.25 -8.72
CA ILE A 162 -19.18 0.29 -7.40
C ILE A 162 -18.17 -0.67 -6.75
N HIS A 163 -17.11 -0.12 -6.16
CA HIS A 163 -16.09 -0.91 -5.49
C HIS A 163 -16.74 -2.02 -4.66
N ASP A 164 -16.31 -3.27 -4.84
CA ASP A 164 -16.86 -4.39 -4.08
C ASP A 164 -16.50 -4.17 -2.60
N SER A 165 -17.50 -3.81 -1.79
CA SER A 165 -17.33 -3.45 -0.39
C SER A 165 -16.77 -4.60 0.43
N ILE A 166 -17.03 -5.86 0.02
CA ILE A 166 -16.44 -7.06 0.61
C ILE A 166 -14.95 -7.16 0.27
N SER A 167 -14.57 -6.93 -0.99
CA SER A 167 -13.16 -6.88 -1.40
C SER A 167 -12.39 -5.82 -0.60
N ILE A 168 -12.97 -4.62 -0.42
CA ILE A 168 -12.36 -3.58 0.43
C ILE A 168 -12.29 -4.05 1.88
N LEU A 169 -13.36 -4.61 2.44
CA LEU A 169 -13.39 -5.12 3.81
C LEU A 169 -12.29 -6.17 4.05
N LEU A 170 -12.08 -7.10 3.13
CA LEU A 170 -11.04 -8.13 3.22
C LEU A 170 -9.62 -7.56 3.32
N THR A 171 -9.37 -6.37 2.77
CA THR A 171 -8.07 -5.69 2.95
C THR A 171 -7.89 -5.08 4.35
N GLN A 172 -8.94 -5.03 5.17
CA GLN A 172 -8.91 -4.52 6.55
C GLN A 172 -8.93 -5.66 7.59
N LEU A 173 -9.38 -6.86 7.21
CA LEU A 173 -9.48 -8.03 8.06
C LEU A 173 -8.14 -8.79 8.14
N PRO A 174 -7.87 -9.55 9.22
CA PRO A 174 -6.70 -10.40 9.28
C PRO A 174 -6.74 -11.49 8.18
N THR A 175 -5.58 -12.00 7.78
CA THR A 175 -5.49 -13.09 6.79
C THR A 175 -4.38 -14.08 7.14
N PHE A 176 -4.44 -15.26 6.54
CA PHE A 176 -3.27 -16.13 6.40
C PHE A 176 -2.49 -15.77 5.14
N PRO A 177 -1.15 -15.72 5.17
CA PRO A 177 -0.33 -15.35 4.00
C PRO A 177 -0.67 -16.11 2.70
N GLU A 178 -1.18 -17.34 2.82
CA GLU A 178 -1.53 -18.24 1.73
C GLU A 178 -2.93 -17.98 1.13
N SER A 179 -3.75 -17.12 1.74
CA SER A 179 -5.12 -16.84 1.30
C SER A 179 -5.13 -16.05 0.00
N ARG A 180 -5.51 -16.73 -1.10
CA ARG A 180 -5.59 -16.10 -2.43
C ARG A 180 -6.63 -14.97 -2.51
N TYR A 181 -7.72 -15.08 -1.74
CA TYR A 181 -8.83 -14.12 -1.78
C TYR A 181 -8.57 -12.87 -0.96
N ALA A 182 -7.68 -12.95 0.03
CA ALA A 182 -7.32 -11.83 0.90
C ALA A 182 -5.79 -11.73 0.99
N GLN A 183 -5.13 -11.81 -0.16
CA GLN A 183 -3.67 -11.88 -0.24
C GLN A 183 -3.01 -10.67 0.45
N TYR A 184 -3.70 -9.52 0.49
CA TYR A 184 -3.23 -8.30 1.14
C TYR A 184 -3.98 -7.96 2.43
N GLY A 185 -4.66 -8.91 3.09
CA GLY A 185 -5.37 -8.69 4.34
C GLY A 185 -4.45 -8.84 5.58
N PRO A 186 -4.42 -7.92 6.55
CA PRO A 186 -4.78 -6.54 6.41
C PRO A 186 -3.67 -5.81 5.63
N LEU A 187 -4.02 -4.80 4.83
CA LEU A 187 -3.07 -4.12 3.94
C LEU A 187 -1.94 -3.48 4.75
N CYS A 188 -2.23 -3.04 5.97
CA CYS A 188 -1.28 -2.48 6.92
C CYS A 188 -0.24 -3.49 7.44
N ALA A 189 -0.33 -4.78 7.12
CA ALA A 189 0.74 -5.75 7.36
C ALA A 189 1.78 -5.78 6.21
N HIS A 190 1.51 -5.05 5.12
CA HIS A 190 2.32 -5.03 3.90
C HIS A 190 2.92 -3.65 3.64
N PRO A 191 4.04 -3.26 4.30
CA PRO A 191 4.69 -1.97 4.11
C PRO A 191 4.91 -1.58 2.64
N ASN A 192 5.37 -2.50 1.79
CA ASN A 192 5.65 -2.15 0.39
C ASN A 192 4.37 -1.77 -0.36
N ALA A 193 3.29 -2.54 -0.21
CA ALA A 193 2.01 -2.23 -0.82
C ALA A 193 1.35 -0.99 -0.18
N SER A 194 1.37 -0.91 1.15
CA SER A 194 0.80 0.21 1.91
C SER A 194 1.44 1.54 1.55
N CYS A 195 2.77 1.58 1.42
CA CYS A 195 3.53 2.80 1.19
C CYS A 195 3.63 3.18 -0.29
N ALA A 196 3.21 2.30 -1.22
CA ALA A 196 3.26 2.65 -2.63
C ALA A 196 2.33 3.83 -2.92
N PHE A 197 2.75 4.76 -3.79
CA PHE A 197 1.87 5.87 -4.19
C PHE A 197 0.65 5.34 -4.94
N ALA A 198 -0.53 5.93 -4.69
CA ALA A 198 -1.77 5.51 -5.34
C ALA A 198 -1.81 5.88 -6.83
N THR A 199 -1.05 6.90 -7.23
CA THR A 199 -1.02 7.42 -8.60
C THR A 199 0.40 7.74 -9.06
N PHE A 200 0.54 7.85 -10.38
CA PHE A 200 1.71 8.40 -11.03
C PHE A 200 1.32 9.53 -12.00
N PRO A 201 1.98 10.70 -11.91
CA PRO A 201 2.85 11.12 -10.80
C PRO A 201 2.10 11.15 -9.46
N PRO A 202 2.80 11.03 -8.31
CA PRO A 202 2.16 11.13 -6.99
C PRO A 202 1.48 12.50 -6.82
N VAL A 203 0.30 12.49 -6.21
CA VAL A 203 -0.49 13.69 -5.91
C VAL A 203 -0.75 13.79 -4.42
N ASP A 204 -0.91 15.01 -3.91
CA ASP A 204 -1.20 15.28 -2.50
C ASP A 204 -2.70 15.22 -2.16
N ARG A 205 -3.56 15.23 -3.18
CA ARG A 205 -5.01 15.16 -3.08
C ARG A 205 -5.57 14.29 -4.19
N LEU A 206 -6.49 13.40 -3.85
CA LEU A 206 -7.28 12.59 -4.78
C LEU A 206 -8.76 12.83 -4.51
N GLU A 207 -9.52 13.11 -5.56
CA GLU A 207 -10.97 13.26 -5.51
C GLU A 207 -11.60 12.14 -6.34
N PHE A 208 -12.60 11.47 -5.77
CA PHE A 208 -13.33 10.40 -6.42
C PHE A 208 -14.76 10.86 -6.66
N GLU A 209 -15.16 10.83 -7.92
CA GLU A 209 -16.47 11.28 -8.40
C GLU A 209 -17.37 10.09 -8.72
N ASN A 210 -18.67 10.26 -8.48
CA ASN A 210 -19.69 9.29 -8.88
C ASN A 210 -20.04 9.46 -10.38
N GLY A 211 -20.95 8.64 -10.89
CA GLY A 211 -21.39 8.72 -12.30
C GLY A 211 -22.13 10.02 -12.68
N GLN A 212 -22.45 10.87 -11.70
CA GLN A 212 -23.09 12.17 -11.84
C GLN A 212 -22.08 13.33 -11.78
N GLY A 213 -20.81 13.06 -11.47
CA GLY A 213 -19.77 14.07 -11.29
C GLY A 213 -19.71 14.68 -9.88
N ASP A 214 -20.46 14.13 -8.92
CA ASP A 214 -20.35 14.58 -7.53
C ASP A 214 -19.19 13.85 -6.84
N VAL A 215 -18.33 14.63 -6.18
CA VAL A 215 -17.24 14.10 -5.36
C VAL A 215 -17.82 13.40 -4.12
N PHE A 216 -17.62 12.09 -4.02
CA PHE A 216 -18.10 11.28 -2.89
C PHE A 216 -17.00 10.94 -1.87
N MET A 217 -15.73 11.08 -2.26
CA MET A 217 -14.59 10.79 -1.40
C MET A 217 -13.40 11.66 -1.78
N VAL A 218 -12.69 12.16 -0.78
CA VAL A 218 -11.45 12.94 -0.94
C VAL A 218 -10.38 12.33 -0.04
N VAL A 219 -9.19 12.14 -0.59
CA VAL A 219 -8.01 11.64 0.13
C VAL A 219 -6.92 12.68 0.04
N GLU A 220 -6.46 13.21 1.17
CA GLU A 220 -5.43 14.25 1.24
C GLU A 220 -4.23 13.78 2.06
N ASN A 221 -3.06 13.74 1.43
CA ASN A 221 -1.79 13.47 2.09
C ASN A 221 -0.73 14.43 1.51
N PRO A 222 -0.27 15.45 2.27
CA PRO A 222 0.73 16.41 1.81
C PRO A 222 2.06 15.81 1.33
N GLU A 223 2.35 14.57 1.74
CA GLU A 223 3.55 13.82 1.32
C GLU A 223 3.32 12.90 0.11
N GLY A 224 2.09 12.87 -0.42
CA GLY A 224 1.64 12.06 -1.55
C GLY A 224 0.72 10.91 -1.12
N CYS A 225 -0.48 10.83 -1.70
CA CYS A 225 -1.47 9.82 -1.40
C CYS A 225 -0.95 8.42 -1.71
N THR A 226 -1.02 7.54 -0.71
CA THR A 226 -0.59 6.13 -0.81
C THR A 226 -1.78 5.20 -1.05
N VAL A 227 -1.48 3.97 -1.48
CA VAL A 227 -2.51 2.92 -1.63
C VAL A 227 -3.22 2.65 -0.29
N LEU A 228 -2.50 2.70 0.84
CA LEU A 228 -3.15 2.54 2.14
C LEU A 228 -4.10 3.70 2.47
N ASP A 229 -3.76 4.94 2.12
CA ASP A 229 -4.63 6.11 2.36
C ASP A 229 -5.96 5.96 1.61
N VAL A 230 -5.89 5.61 0.32
CA VAL A 230 -7.07 5.39 -0.51
C VAL A 230 -7.90 4.23 0.01
N ASN A 231 -7.26 3.11 0.35
CA ASN A 231 -7.95 1.93 0.84
C ASN A 231 -8.62 2.15 2.21
N ARG A 232 -8.02 2.97 3.09
CA ARG A 232 -8.62 3.38 4.36
C ARG A 232 -9.85 4.27 4.15
N ALA A 233 -9.76 5.25 3.26
CA ALA A 233 -10.89 6.12 2.93
C ALA A 233 -12.05 5.33 2.30
N LEU A 234 -11.77 4.38 1.40
CA LEU A 234 -12.78 3.47 0.85
C LEU A 234 -13.44 2.60 1.93
N ALA A 235 -12.67 2.12 2.90
CA ALA A 235 -13.20 1.32 4.00
C ALA A 235 -14.16 2.10 4.91
N GLU A 236 -13.99 3.42 5.05
CA GLU A 236 -14.89 4.29 5.82
C GLU A 236 -16.26 4.46 5.15
N LEU A 237 -16.37 4.19 3.84
CA LEU A 237 -17.63 4.21 3.10
C LEU A 237 -18.43 2.92 3.22
N ILE A 238 -17.84 1.85 3.80
CA ILE A 238 -18.53 0.57 3.94
C ILE A 238 -19.67 0.71 4.96
N PRO A 239 -20.92 0.38 4.59
CA PRO A 239 -22.03 0.45 5.53
C PRO A 239 -21.85 -0.57 6.66
N PHE A 240 -22.16 -0.14 7.88
CA PHE A 240 -22.21 -1.03 9.04
C PHE A 240 -23.57 -1.74 9.08
N ASP A 241 -23.78 -2.68 8.16
CA ASP A 241 -24.99 -3.49 8.06
C ASP A 241 -24.76 -4.95 8.52
N ASP A 242 -25.85 -5.69 8.67
CA ASP A 242 -25.82 -7.09 9.10
C ASP A 242 -25.03 -7.97 8.14
N GLN A 243 -25.03 -7.67 6.84
CA GLN A 243 -24.32 -8.46 5.84
C GLN A 243 -22.79 -8.39 6.04
N HIS A 244 -22.23 -7.19 6.20
CA HIS A 244 -20.79 -7.01 6.43
C HIS A 244 -20.36 -7.54 7.80
N LEU A 245 -21.21 -7.37 8.81
CA LEU A 245 -20.99 -7.93 10.15
C LEU A 245 -20.95 -9.46 10.10
N GLU A 246 -21.97 -10.11 9.52
CA GLU A 246 -22.03 -11.57 9.39
C GLU A 246 -20.83 -12.12 8.62
N PHE A 247 -20.47 -11.48 7.50
CA PHE A 247 -19.29 -11.85 6.72
C PHE A 247 -18.00 -11.76 7.56
N ALA A 248 -17.79 -10.63 8.23
CA ALA A 248 -16.60 -10.44 9.06
C ALA A 248 -16.55 -11.47 10.19
N LEU A 249 -17.64 -11.69 10.92
CA LEU A 249 -17.71 -12.67 12.01
C LEU A 249 -17.40 -14.08 11.52
N ALA A 250 -17.97 -14.50 10.38
CA ALA A 250 -17.68 -15.80 9.78
C ALA A 250 -16.19 -15.92 9.41
N HIS A 251 -15.60 -14.87 8.83
CA HIS A 251 -14.18 -14.82 8.48
C HIS A 251 -13.29 -14.96 9.73
N TYR A 252 -13.55 -14.22 10.80
CA TYR A 252 -12.77 -14.35 12.04
C TYR A 252 -12.92 -15.74 12.68
N GLN A 253 -14.12 -16.32 12.64
CA GLN A 253 -14.35 -17.68 13.15
C GLN A 253 -13.57 -18.73 12.36
N GLU A 254 -13.54 -18.62 11.03
CA GLU A 254 -12.77 -19.50 10.15
C GLU A 254 -11.26 -19.40 10.46
N LEU A 255 -10.74 -18.18 10.63
CA LEU A 255 -9.34 -17.97 10.96
C LEU A 255 -8.99 -18.49 12.35
N ALA A 256 -9.83 -18.24 13.35
CA ALA A 256 -9.64 -18.77 14.70
C ALA A 256 -9.60 -20.31 14.68
N PHE A 257 -10.57 -20.94 14.01
CA PHE A 257 -10.64 -22.39 13.85
C PHE A 257 -9.38 -22.95 13.17
N THR A 258 -8.96 -22.34 12.05
CA THR A 258 -7.79 -22.78 11.28
C THR A 258 -6.47 -22.59 12.05
N SER A 259 -6.38 -21.53 12.86
CA SER A 259 -5.21 -21.27 13.71
C SER A 259 -5.09 -22.22 14.91
N GLY A 260 -6.16 -22.98 15.23
CA GLY A 260 -6.24 -23.83 16.41
C GLY A 260 -6.39 -23.06 17.73
N LEU A 261 -6.60 -21.74 17.68
CA LEU A 261 -6.86 -20.90 18.84
C LEU A 261 -8.35 -20.86 19.18
N SER A 262 -8.67 -20.67 20.47
CA SER A 262 -10.03 -20.27 20.82
C SER A 262 -10.32 -18.87 20.28
N LEU A 263 -11.59 -18.56 20.03
CA LEU A 263 -11.98 -17.27 19.48
C LEU A 263 -11.51 -16.07 20.34
N PRO A 264 -11.56 -16.11 21.69
CA PRO A 264 -10.98 -15.05 22.52
C PRO A 264 -9.45 -14.93 22.42
N GLN A 265 -8.72 -16.06 22.33
CA GLN A 265 -7.26 -16.06 22.17
C GLN A 265 -6.86 -15.48 20.82
N PHE A 266 -7.60 -15.83 19.76
CA PHE A 266 -7.41 -15.28 18.44
C PHE A 266 -7.71 -13.77 18.41
N ALA A 267 -8.82 -13.34 19.00
CA ALA A 267 -9.18 -11.93 19.08
C ALA A 267 -8.11 -11.10 19.82
N ASP A 268 -7.55 -11.61 20.91
CA ASP A 268 -6.45 -10.97 21.64
C ASP A 268 -5.13 -10.94 20.82
N ALA A 269 -4.85 -11.98 20.02
CA ALA A 269 -3.72 -11.97 19.10
C ALA A 269 -3.88 -10.91 17.99
N VAL A 270 -5.05 -10.86 17.35
CA VAL A 270 -5.39 -9.88 16.31
C VAL A 270 -5.37 -8.46 16.88
N PHE A 271 -5.93 -8.24 18.08
CA PHE A 271 -5.93 -6.93 18.74
C PHE A 271 -4.52 -6.36 18.92
N ARG A 272 -3.53 -7.22 19.17
CA ARG A 272 -2.12 -6.82 19.30
C ARG A 272 -1.43 -6.51 17.97
N ASP A 273 -1.92 -7.04 16.85
CA ASP A 273 -1.32 -6.86 15.53
C ASP A 273 -1.86 -5.61 14.82
N ARG A 274 -1.38 -4.43 15.20
CA ARG A 274 -1.87 -3.15 14.67
C ARG A 274 -1.18 -2.70 13.37
N GLY A 275 -0.57 -3.63 12.63
CA GLY A 275 0.18 -3.35 11.41
C GLY A 275 1.48 -2.57 11.64
N PHE A 276 2.20 -2.27 10.55
CA PHE A 276 3.55 -1.67 10.66
C PHE A 276 3.56 -0.22 11.19
N LEU A 277 2.42 0.48 11.10
CA LEU A 277 2.21 1.81 11.65
C LEU A 277 1.66 1.79 13.09
N ASP A 278 1.38 0.61 13.64
CA ASP A 278 0.87 0.41 15.00
C ASP A 278 -0.41 1.25 15.28
N ASP A 279 -1.30 1.29 14.28
CA ASP A 279 -2.49 2.15 14.27
C ASP A 279 -3.72 1.47 13.64
N HIS A 280 -3.58 0.24 13.16
CA HIS A 280 -4.70 -0.48 12.58
C HIS A 280 -5.70 -0.87 13.65
N GLU A 281 -6.97 -0.76 13.27
CA GLU A 281 -8.10 -1.19 14.07
C GLU A 281 -8.94 -2.11 13.19
N TYR A 282 -9.11 -3.33 13.69
CA TYR A 282 -9.79 -4.39 12.97
C TYR A 282 -11.31 -4.20 13.04
N PRO A 283 -11.99 -4.01 11.89
CA PRO A 283 -13.43 -3.86 11.87
C PRO A 283 -14.12 -5.05 12.55
N PHE A 284 -15.19 -4.76 13.30
CA PHE A 284 -16.04 -5.74 13.96
C PHE A 284 -15.38 -6.63 15.05
N LEU A 285 -14.09 -6.43 15.37
CA LEU A 285 -13.38 -7.26 16.36
C LEU A 285 -14.06 -7.23 17.74
N GLN A 286 -14.61 -6.08 18.15
CA GLN A 286 -15.33 -5.93 19.42
C GLN A 286 -16.59 -6.82 19.51
N HIS A 287 -17.24 -7.13 18.38
CA HIS A 287 -18.44 -7.98 18.37
C HIS A 287 -18.09 -9.44 18.63
N ILE A 288 -16.87 -9.86 18.29
CA ILE A 288 -16.37 -11.20 18.60
C ILE A 288 -16.19 -11.39 20.10
N VAL A 289 -15.67 -10.36 20.77
CA VAL A 289 -15.41 -10.39 22.21
C VAL A 289 -16.69 -10.24 23.02
N ALA A 290 -17.72 -9.56 22.50
CA ALA A 290 -18.99 -9.33 23.19
C ALA A 290 -19.99 -10.49 23.09
N HIS A 291 -19.84 -11.40 22.12
CA HIS A 291 -20.78 -12.49 21.87
C HIS A 291 -20.40 -13.83 22.56
N PHE A 292 -19.36 -13.85 23.39
CA PHE A 292 -18.89 -15.03 24.15
C PHE A 292 -18.34 -14.62 25.53
#